data_AF-A0A5M9JQ78-F1
#
_entry.id   AF-A0A5M9JQ78-F1
#
_cell.length_a   1.000
_cell.length_b   1.000
_cell.length_c   1.000
_cell.angle_alpha   90.00
_cell.angle_beta   90.00
_cell.angle_gamma   90.00
#
_symmetry.space_group_name_H-M   'P 1'
#
loop_
_entity.id
_entity.type
_entity.pdbx_description
1 polymer ?
#
loop_
_entity_poly.entity_id
_entity_poly.type
_entity_poly.pdbx_seq_one_letter_code
_entity_poly.pdbx_strand_id
1 'polypeptide(L)'
;MVVTFTLARVNQEIARQGFLPYSQYLSSSAPFGAPLGGLIVHYIPSFLVIAIPPRGDVYNFILDVEGYPGQFAALAISFGLIYLRYTRADLKRPFKAWLPAVWIRIAICLALIAGPFFPPEKGGGDVGFWYATYAVVGVGIIVFGVAWWAVVFWALPRWRGYRIEEEVAVLEDGTSVTRLVKVKGGE
;
A
#
# COMPACT_ATOMS: atom_id res chain seq x y z
N MET A 1 -14.25 0.67 -14.65
CA MET A 1 -14.76 -0.65 -14.23
C MET A 1 -13.66 -1.68 -13.96
N VAL A 2 -12.66 -1.86 -14.83
CA VAL A 2 -11.58 -2.86 -14.62
C VAL A 2 -10.72 -2.56 -13.39
N VAL A 3 -10.24 -1.31 -13.23
CA VAL A 3 -9.37 -0.91 -12.11
C VAL A 3 -10.05 -1.15 -10.76
N THR A 4 -11.30 -0.72 -10.63
CA THR A 4 -12.11 -0.89 -9.40
C THR A 4 -12.24 -2.36 -9.01
N PHE A 5 -12.49 -3.25 -9.99
CA PHE A 5 -12.61 -4.69 -9.73
C PHE A 5 -11.28 -5.28 -9.25
N THR A 6 -10.17 -4.96 -9.94
CA THR A 6 -8.84 -5.47 -9.60
C THR A 6 -8.40 -4.98 -8.23
N LEU A 7 -8.52 -3.68 -7.95
CA LEU A 7 -8.08 -3.09 -6.68
C LEU A 7 -8.95 -3.53 -5.50
N ALA A 8 -10.25 -3.75 -5.70
CA ALA A 8 -11.11 -4.32 -4.68
C ALA A 8 -10.65 -5.73 -4.27
N ARG A 9 -10.23 -6.56 -5.22
CA ARG A 9 -9.68 -7.90 -4.92
C ARG A 9 -8.32 -7.82 -4.24
N VAL A 10 -7.43 -6.94 -4.69
CA VAL A 10 -6.13 -6.72 -4.02
C VAL A 10 -6.34 -6.31 -2.57
N ASN A 11 -7.25 -5.36 -2.30
CA ASN A 11 -7.58 -4.96 -0.93
C ASN A 11 -8.22 -6.08 -0.12
N GLN A 12 -9.02 -6.94 -0.75
CA GLN A 12 -9.58 -8.13 -0.10
C GLN A 12 -8.47 -9.10 0.32
N GLU A 13 -7.47 -9.37 -0.52
CA GLU A 13 -6.33 -10.23 -0.16
C GLU A 13 -5.46 -9.61 0.94
N ILE A 14 -5.26 -8.28 0.92
CA ILE A 14 -4.58 -7.57 2.01
C ILE A 14 -5.37 -7.71 3.32
N ALA A 15 -6.70 -7.60 3.25
CA ALA A 15 -7.57 -7.83 4.40
C ALA A 15 -7.45 -9.27 4.92
N ARG A 16 -7.33 -10.26 4.02
CA ARG A 16 -7.15 -11.67 4.40
C ARG A 16 -5.86 -11.95 5.13
N GLN A 17 -4.81 -11.18 4.89
CA GLN A 17 -3.57 -11.25 5.67
C GLN A 17 -3.70 -10.62 7.07
N GLY A 18 -4.86 -10.05 7.40
CA GLY A 18 -5.16 -9.49 8.73
C GLY A 18 -4.58 -8.10 8.98
N PHE A 19 -4.00 -7.44 7.98
CA PHE A 19 -3.42 -6.10 8.13
C PHE A 19 -4.46 -4.99 8.33
N LEU A 20 -5.70 -5.19 7.85
CA LEU A 20 -6.77 -4.20 7.97
C LEU A 20 -7.58 -4.37 9.26
N PRO A 21 -8.08 -3.26 9.85
CA PRO A 21 -9.06 -3.35 10.94
C PRO A 21 -10.32 -4.06 10.44
N TYR A 22 -10.95 -4.86 11.31
CA TYR A 22 -12.14 -5.64 10.95
C TYR A 22 -11.93 -6.53 9.72
N SER A 23 -10.71 -7.08 9.57
CA SER A 23 -10.29 -7.92 8.45
C SER A 23 -11.31 -8.99 8.07
N GLN A 24 -11.95 -9.65 9.06
CA GLN A 24 -12.98 -10.68 8.86
C GLN A 24 -14.15 -10.21 7.98
N TYR A 25 -14.60 -8.97 8.16
CA TYR A 25 -15.70 -8.39 7.37
C TYR A 25 -15.19 -7.86 6.04
N LEU A 26 -14.02 -7.20 6.04
CA LEU A 26 -13.45 -6.61 4.83
C LEU A 26 -12.93 -7.65 3.82
N SER A 27 -12.55 -8.83 4.29
CA SER A 27 -12.09 -9.95 3.46
C SER A 27 -13.22 -10.81 2.91
N SER A 28 -14.46 -10.63 3.38
CA SER A 28 -15.59 -11.49 3.02
C SER A 28 -16.02 -11.29 1.56
N SER A 29 -16.42 -12.39 0.92
CA SER A 29 -17.04 -12.39 -0.41
C SER A 29 -18.57 -12.50 -0.35
N ALA A 30 -19.13 -12.73 0.84
CA ALA A 30 -20.57 -12.92 1.03
C ALA A 30 -21.35 -11.59 0.99
N PRO A 31 -22.63 -11.60 0.56
CA PRO A 31 -23.42 -12.75 0.09
C PRO A 31 -23.35 -12.98 -1.44
N PHE A 32 -22.86 -12.01 -2.22
CA PHE A 32 -22.95 -12.03 -3.70
C PHE A 32 -21.71 -12.59 -4.41
N GLY A 33 -20.75 -13.17 -3.69
CA GLY A 33 -19.48 -13.65 -4.25
C GLY A 33 -18.57 -12.50 -4.75
N ALA A 34 -18.76 -11.28 -4.24
CA ALA A 34 -18.06 -10.08 -4.67
C ALA A 34 -17.31 -9.43 -3.50
N PRO A 35 -16.14 -8.80 -3.74
CA PRO A 35 -15.32 -8.19 -2.69
C PRO A 35 -15.91 -6.85 -2.22
N LEU A 36 -17.09 -6.86 -1.59
CA LEU A 36 -17.76 -5.63 -1.13
C LEU A 36 -16.91 -4.87 -0.11
N GLY A 37 -16.30 -5.58 0.84
CA GLY A 37 -15.38 -4.99 1.81
C GLY A 37 -14.17 -4.34 1.15
N GLY A 38 -13.48 -5.07 0.26
CA GLY A 38 -12.35 -4.55 -0.52
C GLY A 38 -12.74 -3.37 -1.42
N LEU A 39 -13.96 -3.36 -1.95
CA LEU A 39 -14.52 -2.26 -2.73
C LEU A 39 -14.70 -1.01 -1.86
N ILE A 40 -15.25 -1.13 -0.65
CA ILE A 40 -15.40 0.00 0.28
C ILE A 40 -14.03 0.61 0.64
N VAL A 41 -13.05 -0.26 0.93
CA VAL A 41 -11.67 0.15 1.24
C VAL A 41 -11.03 0.90 0.07
N HIS A 42 -11.35 0.53 -1.17
CA HIS A 42 -10.89 1.26 -2.36
C HIS A 42 -11.69 2.55 -2.60
N TYR A 43 -13.01 2.48 -2.45
CA TYR A 43 -13.95 3.55 -2.80
C TYR A 43 -13.80 4.78 -1.93
N ILE A 44 -13.68 4.61 -0.60
CA ILE A 44 -13.62 5.76 0.33
C ILE A 44 -12.41 6.66 0.02
N PRO A 45 -11.15 6.16 -0.05
CA PRO A 45 -10.01 7.00 -0.40
C PRO A 45 -10.14 7.61 -1.79
N SER A 46 -10.65 6.84 -2.76
CA SER A 46 -10.83 7.31 -4.14
C SER A 46 -11.83 8.48 -4.21
N PHE A 47 -12.94 8.37 -3.49
CA PHE A 47 -13.93 9.44 -3.38
C PHE A 47 -13.34 10.69 -2.74
N LEU A 48 -12.55 10.54 -1.67
CA LEU A 48 -11.90 11.67 -0.99
C LEU A 48 -10.91 12.41 -1.91
N VAL A 49 -10.07 11.68 -2.65
CA VAL A 49 -9.10 12.29 -3.58
C VAL A 49 -9.80 13.04 -4.72
N ILE A 50 -11.00 12.63 -5.12
CA ILE A 50 -11.80 13.33 -6.15
C ILE A 50 -12.54 14.53 -5.57
N ALA A 51 -13.09 14.41 -4.36
CA ALA A 51 -14.00 15.40 -3.78
C ALA A 51 -13.30 16.57 -3.08
N ILE A 52 -12.08 16.35 -2.56
CA ILE A 52 -11.34 17.37 -1.79
C ILE A 52 -10.73 18.46 -2.67
N PRO A 53 -10.05 18.16 -3.80
CA PRO A 53 -9.36 19.19 -4.56
C PRO A 53 -10.31 20.15 -5.28
N PRO A 54 -9.90 21.42 -5.49
CA PRO A 54 -10.68 22.40 -6.24
C PRO A 54 -10.97 21.96 -7.69
N ARG A 55 -12.10 22.42 -8.22
CA ARG A 55 -12.48 22.19 -9.63
C ARG A 55 -11.44 22.81 -10.56
N GLY A 56 -10.93 22.02 -11.50
CA GLY A 56 -9.90 22.45 -12.47
C GLY A 56 -8.58 21.69 -12.30
N ASP A 57 -8.21 21.34 -11.07
CA ASP A 57 -6.89 20.74 -10.75
C ASP A 57 -6.98 19.25 -10.40
N VAL A 58 -8.19 18.70 -10.28
CA VAL A 58 -8.45 17.32 -9.81
C VAL A 58 -7.69 16.28 -10.64
N TYR A 59 -7.62 16.46 -11.96
CA TYR A 59 -6.96 15.50 -12.84
C TYR A 59 -5.45 15.40 -12.55
N ASN A 60 -4.74 16.54 -12.52
CA ASN A 60 -3.31 16.58 -12.23
C ASN A 60 -3.04 16.08 -10.81
N PHE A 61 -3.84 16.49 -9.83
CA PHE A 61 -3.70 16.03 -8.46
C PHE A 61 -3.87 14.50 -8.30
N ILE A 62 -4.82 13.89 -9.02
CA ILE A 62 -4.99 12.42 -9.00
C ILE A 62 -3.73 11.75 -9.56
N LEU A 63 -3.20 12.23 -10.69
CA LEU A 63 -1.98 11.67 -11.29
C LEU A 63 -0.80 11.74 -10.33
N ASP A 64 -0.64 12.87 -9.64
CA ASP A 64 0.46 13.05 -8.70
C ASP A 64 0.33 12.17 -7.45
N VAL A 65 -0.88 12.09 -6.87
CA VAL A 65 -1.15 11.28 -5.67
C VAL A 65 -1.11 9.79 -5.98
N GLU A 66 -1.41 9.36 -7.21
CA GLU A 66 -1.21 7.98 -7.64
C GLU A 66 0.28 7.69 -7.92
N GLY A 67 0.95 8.57 -8.65
CA GLY A 67 2.30 8.35 -9.15
C GLY A 67 3.39 8.46 -8.08
N TYR A 68 3.26 9.41 -7.15
CA TYR A 68 4.31 9.72 -6.18
C TYR A 68 4.49 8.63 -5.11
N PRO A 69 3.45 8.16 -4.39
CA PRO A 69 3.56 7.00 -3.50
C PRO A 69 4.03 5.74 -4.22
N GLY A 70 3.62 5.58 -5.49
CA GLY A 70 4.07 4.48 -6.35
C GLY A 70 5.58 4.43 -6.53
N GLN A 71 6.29 5.56 -6.48
CA GLN A 71 7.76 5.57 -6.56
C GLN A 71 8.42 4.96 -5.31
N PHE A 72 7.85 5.13 -4.12
CA PHE A 72 8.37 4.49 -2.90
C PHE A 72 8.24 2.97 -2.98
N ALA A 73 7.08 2.47 -3.45
CA ALA A 73 6.88 1.04 -3.66
C ALA A 73 7.85 0.49 -4.72
N ALA A 74 8.00 1.18 -5.85
CA ALA A 74 8.92 0.78 -6.90
C ALA A 74 10.39 0.79 -6.45
N LEU A 75 10.78 1.77 -5.63
CA LEU A 75 12.11 1.85 -5.03
C LEU A 75 12.35 0.67 -4.09
N ALA A 76 11.40 0.37 -3.20
CA ALA A 76 11.46 -0.76 -2.27
C ALA A 76 11.56 -2.11 -3.01
N ILE A 77 10.78 -2.31 -4.08
CA ILE A 77 10.84 -3.51 -4.92
C ILE A 77 12.20 -3.62 -5.62
N SER A 78 12.70 -2.52 -6.19
CA SER A 78 13.98 -2.50 -6.91
C SER A 78 15.15 -2.83 -5.97
N PHE A 79 15.16 -2.25 -4.78
CA PHE A 79 16.15 -2.57 -3.74
C PHE A 79 15.99 -4.01 -3.24
N GLY A 80 14.76 -4.45 -2.98
CA GLY A 80 14.45 -5.82 -2.56
C GLY A 80 14.93 -6.87 -3.56
N LEU A 81 14.85 -6.59 -4.86
CA LEU A 81 15.36 -7.47 -5.91
C LEU A 81 16.89 -7.59 -5.91
N ILE A 82 17.60 -6.49 -5.67
CA ILE A 82 19.06 -6.49 -5.49
C ILE A 82 19.43 -7.25 -4.22
N TYR A 83 18.77 -6.94 -3.10
CA TYR A 83 18.98 -7.61 -1.81
C TYR A 83 18.76 -9.13 -1.89
N LEU A 84 17.68 -9.56 -2.57
CA LEU A 84 17.39 -10.98 -2.81
C LEU A 84 18.45 -11.65 -3.70
N ARG A 85 19.07 -10.90 -4.62
CA ARG A 85 20.18 -11.41 -5.46
C ARG A 85 21.44 -11.69 -4.66
N TYR A 86 21.74 -10.87 -3.65
CA TYR A 86 22.88 -11.10 -2.76
C TYR A 86 22.60 -12.17 -1.70
N THR A 87 21.42 -12.14 -1.09
CA THR A 87 21.12 -13.01 0.08
C THR A 87 20.78 -14.44 -0.31
N ARG A 88 20.10 -14.64 -1.44
CA ARG A 88 19.59 -15.95 -1.88
C ARG A 88 20.04 -16.27 -3.31
N ALA A 89 21.34 -16.43 -3.48
CA ALA A 89 21.94 -16.78 -4.77
C ALA A 89 21.58 -18.21 -5.24
N ASP A 90 21.14 -19.05 -4.30
CA ASP A 90 20.73 -20.45 -4.46
C ASP A 90 19.40 -20.64 -5.20
N LEU A 91 18.54 -19.62 -5.25
CA LEU A 91 17.24 -19.72 -5.90
C LEU A 91 17.35 -19.86 -7.42
N LYS A 92 16.70 -20.89 -7.98
CA LYS A 92 16.59 -21.09 -9.44
C LYS A 92 15.67 -20.02 -10.05
N ARG A 93 16.26 -19.06 -10.78
CA ARG A 93 15.54 -17.93 -11.39
C ARG A 93 15.32 -18.19 -12.88
N PRO A 94 14.09 -18.51 -13.33
CA PRO A 94 13.79 -18.70 -14.75
C PRO A 94 13.93 -17.40 -15.54
N PHE A 95 13.62 -16.26 -14.91
CA PHE A 95 13.81 -14.92 -15.48
C PHE A 95 14.74 -14.11 -14.58
N LYS A 96 15.71 -13.41 -15.19
CA LYS A 96 16.71 -12.60 -14.49
C LYS A 96 16.62 -11.16 -14.98
N ALA A 97 16.30 -10.24 -14.07
CA ALA A 97 16.37 -8.82 -14.36
C ALA A 97 17.83 -8.39 -14.60
N TRP A 98 18.03 -7.54 -15.61
CA TRP A 98 19.32 -6.95 -15.96
C TRP A 98 19.71 -5.92 -14.90
N LEU A 99 20.83 -6.14 -14.19
CA LEU A 99 21.24 -5.31 -13.05
C LEU A 99 21.34 -3.81 -13.37
N PRO A 100 21.92 -3.39 -14.51
CA PRO A 100 21.97 -1.97 -14.87
C PRO A 100 20.58 -1.32 -14.97
N ALA A 101 19.59 -2.02 -15.53
CA ALA A 101 18.22 -1.48 -15.60
C ALA A 101 17.60 -1.28 -14.21
N VAL A 102 17.91 -2.15 -13.24
CA VAL A 102 17.42 -2.00 -11.86
C VAL A 102 18.06 -0.77 -11.20
N TRP A 103 19.36 -0.54 -11.41
CA TRP A 103 20.04 0.66 -10.95
C TRP A 103 19.49 1.93 -11.58
N ILE A 104 19.20 1.91 -12.89
CA ILE A 104 18.53 3.02 -13.59
C ILE A 104 17.15 3.27 -12.98
N ARG A 105 16.36 2.22 -12.71
CA ARG A 105 15.04 2.36 -12.07
C ARG A 105 15.15 3.00 -10.69
N ILE A 106 16.14 2.61 -9.89
CA ILE A 106 16.41 3.23 -8.58
C ILE A 106 16.73 4.72 -8.75
N ALA A 107 17.63 5.07 -9.68
CA ALA A 107 17.98 6.46 -9.95
C ALA A 107 16.76 7.30 -10.36
N ILE A 108 15.90 6.77 -11.23
CA ILE A 108 14.65 7.42 -11.63
C ILE A 108 13.71 7.60 -10.44
N CYS A 109 13.52 6.57 -9.60
CA CYS A 109 12.65 6.68 -8.42
C CYS A 109 13.16 7.75 -7.46
N LEU A 110 14.48 7.79 -7.21
CA LEU A 110 15.09 8.79 -6.34
C LEU A 110 14.92 10.21 -6.91
N ALA A 111 15.10 10.39 -8.22
CA ALA A 111 14.89 11.68 -8.87
C ALA A 111 13.42 12.15 -8.75
N LEU A 112 12.45 11.25 -8.93
CA LEU A 112 11.03 11.57 -8.81
C LEU A 112 10.60 11.84 -7.36
N ILE A 113 11.14 11.08 -6.40
CA ILE A 113 10.92 11.36 -4.97
C ILE A 113 11.54 12.70 -4.56
N ALA A 114 12.64 13.09 -5.21
CA ALA A 114 13.28 14.39 -4.97
C ALA A 114 12.51 15.57 -5.59
N GLY A 115 11.51 15.32 -6.46
CA GLY A 115 10.76 16.36 -7.18
C GLY A 115 10.22 17.50 -6.29
N PRO A 116 9.51 17.22 -5.19
CA PRO A 116 8.96 18.25 -4.31
C PRO A 116 9.98 19.19 -3.67
N PHE A 117 11.25 18.78 -3.57
CA PHE A 117 12.31 19.60 -2.98
C PHE A 117 12.81 20.71 -3.92
N PHE A 118 12.45 20.66 -5.20
CA PHE A 118 12.81 21.66 -6.20
C PHE A 118 11.57 22.49 -6.57
N PRO A 119 11.33 23.65 -5.92
CA PRO A 119 10.16 24.47 -6.19
C PRO A 119 10.21 25.06 -7.60
N PRO A 120 9.05 25.17 -8.29
CA PRO A 120 8.99 25.81 -9.60
C PRO A 120 9.27 27.31 -9.50
N GLU A 121 10.12 27.84 -10.39
CA GLU A 121 10.66 29.21 -10.35
C GLU A 121 9.60 30.33 -10.38
N LYS A 122 8.40 30.06 -10.88
CA LYS A 122 7.33 31.07 -11.05
C LYS A 122 6.10 30.85 -10.17
N GLY A 123 6.21 30.00 -9.14
CA GLY A 123 5.09 29.73 -8.21
C GLY A 123 3.88 29.03 -8.83
N GLY A 124 3.93 28.69 -10.12
CA GLY A 124 2.94 27.86 -10.80
C GLY A 124 3.37 26.41 -10.78
N GLY A 125 2.70 25.60 -9.97
CA GLY A 125 2.63 24.16 -10.20
C GLY A 125 1.68 23.84 -11.34
N ASP A 126 1.49 22.56 -11.59
CA ASP A 126 0.42 22.02 -12.42
C ASP A 126 -0.97 22.07 -11.75
N VAL A 127 -1.00 22.45 -10.47
CA VAL A 127 -2.20 22.70 -9.66
C VAL A 127 -2.23 24.14 -9.16
N GLY A 128 -3.43 24.71 -9.00
CA GLY A 128 -3.65 26.07 -8.50
C GLY A 128 -3.44 26.26 -6.99
N PHE A 129 -3.09 25.19 -6.27
CA PHE A 129 -2.72 25.20 -4.86
C PHE A 129 -1.23 24.85 -4.68
N TRP A 130 -0.78 24.68 -3.43
CA TRP A 130 0.63 24.44 -3.14
C TRP A 130 1.17 23.20 -3.87
N TYR A 131 2.20 23.40 -4.70
CA TYR A 131 2.70 22.40 -5.66
C TYR A 131 3.11 21.06 -5.00
N ALA A 132 3.59 21.06 -3.75
CA ALA A 132 4.03 19.85 -3.05
C ALA A 132 2.94 19.19 -2.20
N THR A 133 1.67 19.58 -2.36
CA THR A 133 0.54 18.98 -1.62
C THR A 133 0.44 17.48 -1.88
N TYR A 134 0.61 17.03 -3.12
CA TYR A 134 0.60 15.61 -3.46
C TYR A 134 1.67 14.83 -2.68
N ALA A 135 2.84 15.45 -2.45
CA ALA A 135 3.94 14.81 -1.76
C ALA A 135 3.65 14.66 -0.27
N VAL A 136 3.06 15.68 0.35
CA VAL A 136 2.62 15.62 1.74
C VAL A 136 1.50 14.59 1.92
N VAL A 137 0.51 14.57 1.02
CA VAL A 137 -0.57 13.57 1.05
C VAL A 137 0.01 12.17 0.86
N GLY A 138 0.87 11.97 -0.15
CA GLY A 138 1.47 10.68 -0.46
C GLY A 138 2.35 10.13 0.66
N VAL A 139 3.25 10.95 1.21
CA VAL A 139 4.06 10.56 2.38
C VAL A 139 3.17 10.34 3.60
N GLY A 140 2.15 11.18 3.79
CA GLY A 140 1.18 11.03 4.88
C GLY A 140 0.47 9.69 4.86
N ILE A 141 0.03 9.22 3.69
CA ILE A 141 -0.60 7.89 3.53
C ILE A 141 0.38 6.77 3.89
N ILE A 142 1.64 6.86 3.43
CA ILE A 142 2.66 5.86 3.74
C ILE A 142 2.97 5.83 5.24
N VAL A 143 3.21 7.00 5.84
CA VAL A 143 3.50 7.14 7.27
C VAL A 143 2.32 6.64 8.10
N PHE A 144 1.09 6.96 7.69
CA PHE A 144 -0.11 6.44 8.35
C PHE A 144 -0.17 4.92 8.31
N GLY A 145 0.11 4.29 7.15
CA GLY A 145 0.15 2.84 7.02
C GLY A 145 1.23 2.19 7.90
N VAL A 146 2.44 2.76 7.94
CA VAL A 146 3.54 2.28 8.79
C VAL A 146 3.22 2.47 10.27
N ALA A 147 2.65 3.62 10.65
CA ALA A 147 2.24 3.90 12.02
C ALA A 147 1.13 2.94 12.49
N TRP A 148 0.12 2.71 11.65
CA TRP A 148 -0.92 1.71 11.91
C TRP A 148 -0.32 0.33 12.17
N TRP A 149 0.58 -0.12 11.29
CA TRP A 149 1.26 -1.40 11.45
C TRP A 149 2.07 -1.43 12.76
N ALA A 150 2.86 -0.40 13.06
CA ALA A 150 3.67 -0.33 14.27
C ALA A 150 2.80 -0.35 15.53
N VAL A 151 1.67 0.35 15.54
CA VAL A 151 0.75 0.35 16.69
C VAL A 151 0.12 -1.04 16.87
N VAL A 152 -0.37 -1.66 15.81
CA VAL A 152 -1.15 -2.90 15.91
C VAL A 152 -0.28 -4.14 16.11
N PHE A 153 0.87 -4.21 15.44
CA PHE A 153 1.73 -5.40 15.42
C PHE A 153 2.95 -5.30 16.34
N TRP A 154 3.36 -4.10 16.73
CA TRP A 154 4.51 -3.92 17.60
C TRP A 154 4.15 -3.39 19.00
N ALA A 155 3.40 -2.28 19.08
CA ALA A 155 3.07 -1.66 20.37
C ALA A 155 1.98 -2.43 21.14
N LEU A 156 0.85 -2.73 20.50
CA LEU A 156 -0.30 -3.37 21.14
C LEU A 156 0.00 -4.80 21.67
N PRO A 157 0.75 -5.66 20.95
CA PRO A 157 1.13 -6.99 21.44
C PRO A 157 2.09 -6.90 22.63
N ARG A 158 3.02 -5.94 22.61
CA ARG A 158 3.99 -5.70 23.69
C ARG A 158 3.35 -5.14 24.96
N TRP A 159 2.33 -4.27 24.83
CA TRP A 159 1.59 -3.73 25.98
C TRP A 159 0.57 -4.71 26.57
N ARG A 160 -0.02 -5.59 25.76
CA ARG A 160 -1.06 -6.54 26.23
C ARG A 160 -0.56 -7.98 26.39
N GLY A 161 0.75 -8.23 26.23
CA GLY A 161 1.37 -9.53 26.50
C GLY A 161 0.85 -10.66 25.61
N TYR A 162 0.46 -10.37 24.36
CA TYR A 162 0.02 -11.39 23.41
C TYR A 162 0.95 -11.42 22.20
N ARG A 163 1.07 -12.59 21.57
CA ARG A 163 1.74 -12.79 20.29
C ARG A 163 0.68 -12.87 19.20
N ILE A 164 0.98 -12.31 18.04
CA ILE A 164 0.14 -12.45 16.86
C ILE A 164 0.64 -13.69 16.12
N GLU A 165 -0.15 -14.75 16.10
CA GLU A 165 0.13 -15.96 15.32
C GLU A 165 -0.79 -16.04 14.11
N GLU A 166 -0.24 -16.60 13.04
CA GLU A 166 -0.88 -16.70 11.74
C GLU A 166 -1.61 -18.05 11.65
N GLU A 167 -2.91 -18.10 11.96
CA GLU A 167 -3.73 -19.30 11.79
C GLU A 167 -4.53 -19.23 10.49
N VAL A 168 -4.51 -20.28 9.68
CA VAL A 168 -5.37 -20.36 8.50
C VAL A 168 -6.78 -20.75 8.96
N ALA A 169 -7.67 -19.76 9.07
CA ALA A 169 -9.09 -19.98 9.35
C ALA A 169 -9.87 -20.06 8.04
N VAL A 170 -10.74 -21.06 7.91
CA VAL A 170 -11.66 -21.16 6.78
C VAL A 170 -12.93 -20.39 7.15
N LEU A 171 -13.32 -19.37 6.37
CA LEU A 171 -14.61 -18.68 6.58
C LEU A 171 -15.78 -19.62 6.25
N GLU A 172 -16.99 -19.24 6.68
CA GLU A 172 -18.24 -19.96 6.40
C GLU A 172 -18.51 -20.15 4.90
N ASP A 173 -17.87 -19.35 4.04
CA ASP A 173 -17.94 -19.43 2.58
C ASP A 173 -16.88 -20.36 1.94
N GLY A 174 -16.07 -21.06 2.75
CA GLY A 174 -15.01 -21.97 2.30
C GLY A 174 -13.69 -21.29 1.91
N THR A 175 -13.59 -19.97 2.04
CA THR A 175 -12.37 -19.22 1.73
C THR A 175 -11.33 -19.39 2.84
N SER A 176 -10.12 -19.84 2.51
CA SER A 176 -8.98 -19.81 3.45
C SER A 176 -8.54 -18.37 3.69
N VAL A 177 -8.58 -17.94 4.94
CA VAL A 177 -8.14 -16.63 5.37
C VAL A 177 -7.13 -16.77 6.48
N THR A 178 -6.04 -16.04 6.32
CA THR A 178 -5.01 -15.93 7.31
C THR A 178 -5.52 -15.11 8.51
N ARG A 179 -6.03 -15.79 9.51
CA ARG A 179 -6.48 -15.18 10.77
C ARG A 179 -5.29 -14.94 11.68
N LEU A 180 -5.02 -13.68 11.93
CA LEU A 180 -4.09 -13.27 12.98
C LEU A 180 -4.74 -13.49 14.36
N VAL A 181 -4.40 -14.59 15.02
CA VAL A 181 -4.90 -14.93 16.35
C VAL A 181 -3.99 -14.35 17.41
N LYS A 182 -4.58 -13.69 18.40
CA LYS A 182 -3.86 -13.17 19.56
C LYS A 182 -3.68 -14.32 20.55
N VAL A 183 -2.53 -14.96 20.52
CA VAL A 183 -2.16 -15.96 21.51
C VAL A 183 -1.60 -15.20 22.70
N LYS A 184 -2.28 -15.22 23.86
CA LYS A 184 -1.66 -14.71 25.11
C LYS A 184 -0.35 -15.45 25.28
N GLY A 185 0.74 -14.73 25.55
CA GLY A 185 2.00 -15.37 25.93
C GLY A 185 1.75 -16.15 27.22
N GLY A 186 1.49 -17.45 27.09
CA GLY A 186 1.48 -18.39 28.20
C GLY A 186 2.91 -18.75 28.55
N GLU A 187 3.17 -18.84 29.84
CA GLU A 187 4.04 -19.90 30.36
C GLU A 187 3.60 -21.27 29.81
#